data_AF-A0A938MDZ8-F1
#
_entry.id   AF-A0A938MDZ8-F1
#
_cell.length_a   1.000
_cell.length_b   1.000
_cell.length_c   1.000
_cell.angle_alpha   90.00
_cell.angle_beta   90.00
_cell.angle_gamma   90.00
#
_symmetry.space_group_name_H-M   'P 1'
#
loop_
_entity.id
_entity.type
_entity.pdbx_description
1 polymer ?
#
loop_
_entity_poly.entity_id
_entity_poly.type
_entity_poly.pdbx_seq_one_letter_code
_entity_poly.pdbx_strand_id
1 'polypeptide(L)'
;MRKLASSVVVTGLLCLAAQAEDVEFFILWGLQGQWHGSLEIEGGRFLKVETFSFEEQYGDKWEGADERRASWRSGTGGQMDGVHVKASVTAQTVFHLKTGAASRDLRWSDFLADADAKVPLGGKDQFLVLGRGNPDRGPRLPRSIPLPTIFQPPQPKDPIALPDACGRTDEPVVVRLAQAPPGALLARRLAKGDGRLYLEVCSPAGRLVGRAEVAFGGKPLGTREMDGSLWLSLQPRIGAVQIQVTAQPGVEDAPWRAAVLHVPTTLIETRGPKLYVNGEPFLVKGTLPRDLNDADAAYLKSLCANTVRIGTNSLDYLDKYGFMGIVMTGRWPGQF
;
A
#
# COMPACT_ATOMS: atom_id res chain seq x y z
N MET A 1 13.62 -34.19 -81.70
CA MET A 1 12.82 -34.08 -80.47
C MET A 1 13.75 -34.06 -79.27
N ARG A 2 13.60 -33.00 -78.46
CA ARG A 2 14.01 -32.74 -77.07
C ARG A 2 15.26 -33.41 -76.47
N LYS A 3 16.27 -32.56 -76.22
CA LYS A 3 17.35 -32.73 -75.24
C LYS A 3 16.78 -32.74 -73.81
N LEU A 4 17.22 -33.69 -72.99
CA LEU A 4 17.08 -33.67 -71.53
C LEU A 4 18.30 -32.93 -70.96
N ALA A 5 18.04 -31.81 -70.29
CA ALA A 5 19.03 -31.07 -69.51
C ALA A 5 18.76 -31.31 -68.02
N SER A 6 19.79 -31.71 -67.30
CA SER A 6 19.81 -31.83 -65.84
C SER A 6 19.60 -30.47 -65.18
N SER A 7 18.66 -30.37 -64.24
CA SER A 7 18.56 -29.24 -63.32
C SER A 7 19.15 -29.64 -61.98
N VAL A 8 20.29 -29.01 -61.66
CA VAL A 8 20.89 -29.00 -60.33
C VAL A 8 20.04 -28.07 -59.46
N VAL A 9 19.47 -28.60 -58.38
CA VAL A 9 18.81 -27.81 -57.33
C VAL A 9 19.91 -27.33 -56.37
N VAL A 10 20.23 -26.04 -56.42
CA VAL A 10 21.08 -25.38 -55.42
C VAL A 10 20.19 -24.94 -54.27
N THR A 11 20.28 -25.63 -53.15
CA THR A 11 19.63 -25.26 -51.88
C THR A 11 20.39 -24.07 -51.29
N GLY A 12 19.93 -22.85 -51.57
CA GLY A 12 20.44 -21.65 -50.91
C GLY A 12 19.90 -21.55 -49.48
N LEU A 13 20.74 -21.86 -48.49
CA LEU A 13 20.53 -21.38 -47.12
C LEU A 13 20.69 -19.85 -47.12
N LEU A 14 19.57 -19.12 -47.19
CA LEU A 14 19.52 -17.71 -46.84
C LEU A 14 19.56 -17.61 -45.30
N CYS A 15 20.76 -17.46 -44.75
CA CYS A 15 20.91 -16.86 -43.42
C CYS A 15 20.43 -15.41 -43.52
N LEU A 16 19.16 -15.18 -43.17
CA LEU A 16 18.67 -13.84 -42.84
C LEU A 16 19.52 -13.33 -41.67
N ALA A 17 20.42 -12.39 -41.94
CA ALA A 17 21.11 -11.67 -40.89
C ALA A 17 20.05 -11.05 -39.98
N ALA A 18 20.02 -11.46 -38.70
CA ALA A 18 19.10 -10.90 -37.73
C ALA A 18 19.39 -9.39 -37.63
N GLN A 19 18.42 -8.58 -38.04
CA GLN A 19 18.56 -7.13 -38.00
C GLN A 19 18.64 -6.68 -36.54
N ALA A 20 19.70 -5.96 -36.19
CA ALA A 20 19.85 -5.39 -34.86
C ALA A 20 18.87 -4.23 -34.69
N GLU A 21 18.24 -4.15 -33.52
CA GLU A 21 17.32 -3.11 -33.10
C GLU A 21 17.87 -2.41 -31.86
N ASP A 22 17.83 -1.08 -31.85
CA ASP A 22 18.18 -0.30 -30.68
C ASP A 22 16.96 -0.20 -29.75
N VAL A 23 17.10 -0.71 -28.54
CA VAL A 23 16.02 -0.87 -27.57
C VAL A 23 16.36 -0.20 -26.24
N GLU A 24 15.33 0.12 -25.48
CA GLU A 24 15.41 0.63 -24.11
C GLU A 24 14.64 -0.31 -23.19
N PHE A 25 15.23 -0.68 -22.05
CA PHE A 25 14.64 -1.57 -21.06
C PHE A 25 15.25 -1.36 -19.67
N PHE A 26 14.65 -1.98 -18.66
CA PHE A 26 15.15 -1.96 -17.29
C PHE A 26 15.15 -3.35 -16.66
N ILE A 27 16.03 -3.49 -15.67
CA ILE A 27 16.05 -4.62 -14.74
C ILE A 27 16.06 -4.04 -13.35
N LEU A 28 14.96 -4.23 -12.61
CA LEU A 28 14.84 -3.84 -11.20
C LEU A 28 14.92 -5.10 -10.34
N TRP A 29 15.49 -4.99 -9.16
CA TRP A 29 15.54 -6.09 -8.18
C TRP A 29 14.85 -5.69 -6.89
N GLY A 30 14.09 -6.62 -6.31
CA GLY A 30 13.50 -6.47 -4.98
C GLY A 30 14.08 -7.54 -4.05
N LEU A 31 14.87 -7.11 -3.04
CA LEU A 31 15.60 -8.03 -2.15
C LEU A 31 15.75 -7.50 -0.72
N GLN A 32 15.96 -8.41 0.24
CA GLN A 32 16.61 -8.12 1.53
C GLN A 32 18.13 -8.26 1.38
N GLY A 33 18.88 -7.18 1.63
CA GLY A 33 20.34 -7.20 1.81
C GLY A 33 21.14 -6.56 0.68
N GLN A 34 22.46 -6.49 0.89
CA GLN A 34 23.42 -5.90 -0.05
C GLN A 34 23.52 -6.72 -1.33
N TRP A 35 23.59 -6.05 -2.47
CA TRP A 35 23.53 -6.69 -3.77
C TRP A 35 24.70 -6.30 -4.66
N HIS A 36 25.59 -7.26 -4.91
CA HIS A 36 26.66 -7.12 -5.89
C HIS A 36 26.23 -7.82 -7.17
N GLY A 37 26.38 -7.17 -8.31
CA GLY A 37 25.89 -7.72 -9.56
C GLY A 37 26.66 -7.24 -10.78
N SER A 38 26.46 -7.98 -11.87
CA SER A 38 26.90 -7.60 -13.20
C SER A 38 25.91 -8.07 -14.24
N LEU A 39 25.82 -7.32 -15.33
CA LEU A 39 25.06 -7.66 -16.52
C LEU A 39 26.02 -7.74 -17.70
N GLU A 40 26.06 -8.87 -18.39
CA GLU A 40 26.82 -9.04 -19.62
C GLU A 40 25.87 -9.27 -20.80
N ILE A 41 26.25 -8.84 -22.01
CA ILE A 41 25.44 -8.99 -23.22
C ILE A 41 26.16 -9.81 -24.31
N GLU A 42 25.53 -10.92 -24.69
CA GLU A 42 25.94 -11.79 -25.81
C GLU A 42 25.03 -11.55 -27.02
N GLY A 43 25.60 -11.47 -28.22
CA GLY A 43 24.82 -11.27 -29.45
C GLY A 43 24.19 -9.87 -29.62
N GLY A 44 24.63 -8.89 -28.82
CA GLY A 44 24.25 -7.47 -28.92
C GLY A 44 25.35 -6.55 -28.35
N ARG A 45 25.07 -5.28 -28.07
CA ARG A 45 25.96 -4.39 -27.29
C ARG A 45 25.19 -3.38 -26.45
N PHE A 46 25.76 -2.95 -25.33
CA PHE A 46 25.26 -1.81 -24.58
C PHE A 46 25.61 -0.51 -25.32
N LEU A 47 24.62 0.37 -25.42
CA LEU A 47 24.78 1.75 -25.87
C LEU A 47 24.88 2.69 -24.66
N LYS A 48 24.13 2.38 -23.60
CA LYS A 48 24.16 3.09 -22.34
C LYS A 48 23.63 2.19 -21.21
N VAL A 49 24.26 2.25 -20.05
CA VAL A 49 23.72 1.64 -18.83
C VAL A 49 23.80 2.68 -17.72
N GLU A 50 22.68 2.92 -17.07
CA GLU A 50 22.54 3.88 -15.99
C GLU A 50 21.97 3.19 -14.76
N THR A 51 22.33 3.69 -13.58
CA THR A 51 21.74 3.25 -12.33
C THR A 51 20.32 3.80 -12.19
N PHE A 52 19.48 3.04 -11.50
CA PHE A 52 18.13 3.48 -11.11
C PHE A 52 17.97 3.34 -9.60
N SER A 53 17.60 4.45 -8.94
CA SER A 53 17.39 4.54 -7.49
C SER A 53 18.60 4.23 -6.60
N PHE A 54 19.83 4.32 -7.13
CA PHE A 54 21.04 4.15 -6.32
C PHE A 54 21.23 5.32 -5.34
N GLU A 55 21.51 4.99 -4.08
CA GLU A 55 21.71 5.93 -2.99
C GLU A 55 23.12 5.74 -2.40
N GLU A 56 24.10 6.50 -2.90
CA GLU A 56 25.53 6.38 -2.51
C GLU A 56 25.74 6.49 -0.99
N GLN A 57 24.95 7.34 -0.30
CA GLN A 57 24.99 7.48 1.16
C GLN A 57 24.71 6.17 1.93
N TYR A 58 24.10 5.19 1.27
CA TYR A 58 23.75 3.89 1.85
C TYR A 58 24.65 2.74 1.36
N GLY A 59 25.75 3.07 0.67
CA GLY A 59 26.78 2.12 0.26
C GLY A 59 26.65 1.61 -1.17
N ASP A 60 25.72 2.17 -1.95
CA ASP A 60 25.59 1.87 -3.38
C ASP A 60 26.78 2.43 -4.16
N LYS A 61 27.33 1.63 -5.07
CA LYS A 61 28.48 1.97 -5.91
C LYS A 61 28.31 1.42 -7.31
N TRP A 62 28.39 2.32 -8.29
CA TRP A 62 28.56 1.93 -9.68
C TRP A 62 30.03 1.60 -9.95
N GLU A 63 30.31 0.40 -10.45
CA GLU A 63 31.70 -0.01 -10.75
C GLU A 63 32.08 0.29 -12.21
N GLY A 64 31.10 0.48 -13.09
CA GLY A 64 31.29 0.91 -14.47
C GLY A 64 30.46 0.12 -15.47
N ALA A 65 30.48 0.58 -16.72
CA ALA A 65 29.97 -0.17 -17.87
C ALA A 65 30.79 0.10 -19.13
N ASP A 66 30.90 -0.91 -19.97
CA ASP A 66 31.41 -0.87 -21.34
C ASP A 66 30.35 -1.42 -22.32
N GLU A 67 30.74 -1.66 -23.58
CA GLU A 67 29.82 -2.16 -24.62
C GLU A 67 29.29 -3.58 -24.37
N ARG A 68 29.87 -4.33 -23.42
CA ARG A 68 29.58 -5.75 -23.19
C ARG A 68 29.22 -6.09 -21.76
N ARG A 69 29.63 -5.28 -20.79
CA ARG A 69 29.47 -5.55 -19.37
C ARG A 69 29.17 -4.29 -18.58
N ALA A 70 28.32 -4.43 -17.59
CA ALA A 70 28.09 -3.45 -16.54
C ALA A 70 28.21 -4.13 -15.16
N SER A 71 28.75 -3.45 -14.15
CA SER A 71 28.81 -3.98 -12.79
C SER A 71 28.57 -2.92 -11.70
N TRP A 72 28.11 -3.40 -10.56
CA TRP A 72 27.67 -2.55 -9.45
C TRP A 72 27.70 -3.27 -8.11
N ARG A 73 27.57 -2.45 -7.06
CA ARG A 73 27.30 -2.85 -5.68
C ARG A 73 26.15 -2.01 -5.16
N SER A 74 25.23 -2.63 -4.43
CA SER A 74 24.15 -1.97 -3.71
C SER A 74 24.30 -2.30 -2.24
N GLY A 75 24.37 -1.27 -1.41
CA GLY A 75 24.41 -1.34 0.05
C GLY A 75 23.02 -1.33 0.69
N THR A 76 21.99 -0.96 -0.07
CA THR A 76 20.58 -0.90 0.33
C THR A 76 19.91 -2.27 0.23
N GLY A 77 19.17 -2.65 1.29
CA GLY A 77 18.21 -3.75 1.24
C GLY A 77 16.78 -3.19 1.25
N GLY A 78 15.90 -3.74 0.41
CA GLY A 78 14.45 -3.53 0.48
C GLY A 78 13.88 -2.39 -0.37
N GLN A 79 14.69 -1.71 -1.18
CA GLN A 79 14.23 -0.78 -2.22
C GLN A 79 14.29 -1.46 -3.60
N MET A 80 13.43 -1.03 -4.54
CA MET A 80 13.53 -1.50 -5.93
C MET A 80 14.59 -0.70 -6.66
N ASP A 81 15.84 -1.10 -6.47
CA ASP A 81 16.96 -0.53 -7.19
C ASP A 81 17.15 -1.26 -8.52
N GLY A 82 17.89 -0.66 -9.44
CA GLY A 82 17.84 -1.07 -10.82
C GLY A 82 18.98 -0.62 -11.70
N VAL A 83 18.94 -1.13 -12.92
CA VAL A 83 19.63 -0.55 -14.07
C VAL A 83 18.63 -0.22 -15.16
N HIS A 84 18.85 0.94 -15.79
CA HIS A 84 18.20 1.37 -17.01
C HIS A 84 19.19 1.20 -18.16
N VAL A 85 18.78 0.50 -19.21
CA VAL A 85 19.68 0.04 -20.28
C VAL A 85 19.14 0.48 -21.64
N LYS A 86 20.05 1.06 -22.44
CA LYS A 86 19.90 1.19 -23.89
C LYS A 86 20.89 0.24 -24.54
N ALA A 87 20.40 -0.62 -25.42
CA ALA A 87 21.22 -1.64 -26.07
C ALA A 87 20.83 -1.83 -27.53
N SER A 88 21.77 -2.31 -28.34
CA SER A 88 21.50 -2.83 -29.68
C SER A 88 21.39 -4.34 -29.58
N VAL A 89 20.22 -4.89 -29.89
CA VAL A 89 19.88 -6.31 -29.66
C VAL A 89 19.40 -6.99 -30.94
N THR A 90 19.52 -8.31 -30.97
CA THR A 90 18.93 -9.18 -31.99
C THR A 90 17.95 -10.14 -31.32
N ALA A 91 17.19 -10.90 -32.10
CA ALA A 91 16.28 -11.93 -31.57
C ALA A 91 17.02 -13.02 -30.76
N GLN A 92 18.34 -13.15 -30.95
CA GLN A 92 19.21 -14.12 -30.29
C GLN A 92 20.00 -13.52 -29.12
N THR A 93 19.82 -12.24 -28.80
CA THR A 93 20.55 -11.60 -27.71
C THR A 93 20.21 -12.22 -26.36
N VAL A 94 21.25 -12.52 -25.59
CA VAL A 94 21.18 -13.03 -24.22
C VAL A 94 21.89 -12.06 -23.29
N PHE A 95 21.26 -11.78 -22.16
CA PHE A 95 21.83 -11.02 -21.07
C PHE A 95 22.18 -11.96 -19.94
N HIS A 96 23.46 -12.06 -19.60
CA HIS A 96 23.92 -12.84 -18.46
C HIS A 96 23.92 -11.94 -17.23
N LEU A 97 22.87 -12.07 -16.43
CA LEU A 97 22.77 -11.41 -15.16
C LEU A 97 23.43 -12.28 -14.08
N LYS A 98 24.49 -11.76 -13.48
CA LYS A 98 25.10 -12.35 -12.30
C LYS A 98 24.81 -11.48 -11.10
N THR A 99 24.42 -12.14 -10.02
CA THR A 99 24.11 -11.51 -8.74
C THR A 99 24.77 -12.33 -7.64
N GLY A 100 24.93 -11.75 -6.45
CA GLY A 100 25.46 -12.49 -5.30
C GLY A 100 24.66 -13.76 -4.96
N ALA A 101 23.34 -13.77 -5.23
CA ALA A 101 22.44 -14.87 -4.88
C ALA A 101 22.15 -15.85 -6.04
N ALA A 102 22.28 -15.41 -7.29
CA ALA A 102 21.87 -16.18 -8.46
C ALA A 102 22.58 -15.72 -9.75
N SER A 103 22.69 -16.62 -10.71
CA SER A 103 23.02 -16.30 -12.11
C SER A 103 21.83 -16.68 -13.00
N ARG A 104 21.47 -15.78 -13.93
CA ARG A 104 20.33 -15.93 -14.82
C ARG A 104 20.67 -15.43 -16.21
N ASP A 105 20.34 -16.25 -17.20
CA ASP A 105 20.33 -15.83 -18.59
C ASP A 105 18.94 -15.31 -18.91
N LEU A 106 18.88 -14.06 -19.38
CA LEU A 106 17.64 -13.38 -19.77
C LEU A 106 17.69 -13.17 -21.28
N ARG A 107 16.68 -13.62 -22.00
CA ARG A 107 16.55 -13.40 -23.43
C ARG A 107 15.80 -12.11 -23.69
N TRP A 108 16.01 -11.49 -24.85
CA TRP A 108 15.21 -10.32 -25.24
C TRP A 108 13.69 -10.60 -25.22
N SER A 109 13.28 -11.83 -25.54
CA SER A 109 11.88 -12.28 -25.46
C SER A 109 11.28 -12.24 -24.05
N ASP A 110 12.10 -12.24 -23.00
CA ASP A 110 11.65 -12.22 -21.61
C ASP A 110 11.18 -10.81 -21.18
N PHE A 111 11.59 -9.79 -21.93
CA PHE A 111 11.10 -8.41 -21.79
C PHE A 111 9.82 -8.27 -22.59
N LEU A 112 8.67 -8.39 -21.94
CA LEU A 112 7.36 -8.32 -22.58
C LEU A 112 7.07 -6.90 -23.10
N ALA A 113 6.37 -6.81 -24.25
CA ALA A 113 6.07 -5.51 -24.86
C ALA A 113 5.01 -4.71 -24.05
N ASP A 114 4.00 -5.39 -23.53
CA ASP A 114 2.82 -4.76 -22.93
C ASP A 114 2.73 -4.95 -21.40
N ALA A 115 3.71 -5.61 -20.78
CA ALA A 115 3.72 -5.92 -19.36
C ALA A 115 5.16 -5.97 -18.82
N ASP A 116 5.30 -5.98 -17.50
CA ASP A 116 6.59 -6.28 -16.86
C ASP A 116 6.60 -7.72 -16.35
N ALA A 117 7.69 -8.43 -16.62
CA ALA A 117 7.88 -9.81 -16.20
C ALA A 117 8.48 -9.86 -14.80
N LYS A 118 7.93 -10.71 -13.93
CA LYS A 118 8.52 -11.02 -12.62
C LYS A 118 9.29 -12.33 -12.72
N VAL A 119 10.60 -12.30 -12.45
CA VAL A 119 11.46 -13.48 -12.50
C VAL A 119 11.93 -13.86 -11.09
N PRO A 120 11.55 -15.04 -10.55
CA PRO A 120 11.99 -15.47 -9.22
C PRO A 120 13.46 -15.93 -9.22
N LEU A 121 14.18 -15.56 -8.17
CA LEU A 121 15.60 -15.90 -7.98
C LEU A 121 15.86 -17.05 -6.99
N GLY A 122 14.81 -17.60 -6.37
CA GLY A 122 14.91 -18.82 -5.55
C GLY A 122 14.78 -18.61 -4.04
N GLY A 123 14.78 -17.36 -3.56
CA GLY A 123 14.35 -17.01 -2.19
C GLY A 123 12.90 -16.55 -2.15
N LYS A 124 12.25 -16.67 -0.98
CA LYS A 124 10.82 -16.37 -0.76
C LYS A 124 10.40 -15.01 -1.33
N ASP A 125 11.29 -14.02 -1.21
CA ASP A 125 11.04 -12.63 -1.62
C ASP A 125 12.13 -12.10 -2.57
N GLN A 126 12.82 -13.00 -3.28
CA GLN A 126 13.89 -12.64 -4.20
C GLN A 126 13.44 -12.70 -5.65
N PHE A 127 13.35 -11.53 -6.29
CA PHE A 127 12.86 -11.44 -7.66
C PHE A 127 13.49 -10.28 -8.43
N LEU A 128 13.39 -10.40 -9.76
CA LEU A 128 13.63 -9.32 -10.72
C LEU A 128 12.32 -8.88 -11.32
N VAL A 129 12.26 -7.61 -11.71
CA VAL A 129 11.26 -7.06 -12.61
C VAL A 129 11.96 -6.64 -13.90
N LEU A 130 11.54 -7.25 -15.00
CA LEU A 130 12.03 -6.95 -16.34
C LEU A 130 10.96 -6.14 -17.07
N GLY A 131 11.32 -5.02 -17.66
CA GLY A 131 10.38 -4.20 -18.42
C GLY A 131 11.01 -3.41 -19.54
N ARG A 132 10.24 -3.06 -20.57
CA ARG A 132 10.68 -2.21 -21.68
C ARG A 132 10.49 -0.71 -21.38
N GLY A 133 11.37 0.11 -21.93
CA GLY A 133 11.39 1.57 -21.79
C GLY A 133 11.99 2.06 -20.46
N ASN A 134 11.64 3.29 -20.07
CA ASN A 134 12.12 3.94 -18.85
C ASN A 134 11.43 3.39 -17.58
N PRO A 135 12.17 3.03 -16.51
CA PRO A 135 11.62 2.58 -15.22
C PRO A 135 10.79 3.63 -14.43
N ASP A 136 10.89 4.92 -14.73
CA ASP A 136 10.12 6.01 -14.08
C ASP A 136 8.60 5.85 -14.23
N ARG A 137 8.15 5.07 -15.22
CA ARG A 137 6.73 4.73 -15.41
C ARG A 137 6.18 3.81 -14.30
N GLY A 138 7.06 3.27 -13.46
CA GLY A 138 6.77 2.24 -12.48
C GLY A 138 6.51 0.85 -13.10
N PRO A 139 6.66 -0.22 -12.29
CA PRO A 139 6.45 -1.57 -12.77
C PRO A 139 4.97 -1.86 -13.06
N ARG A 140 4.65 -2.23 -14.29
CA ARG A 140 3.39 -2.80 -14.79
C ARG A 140 3.31 -4.29 -14.48
N LEU A 141 3.49 -4.65 -13.21
CA LEU A 141 3.28 -6.02 -12.77
C LEU A 141 1.78 -6.34 -12.84
N PRO A 142 1.38 -7.52 -13.37
CA PRO A 142 0.01 -7.97 -13.21
C PRO A 142 -0.28 -7.99 -11.70
N ARG A 143 -1.35 -7.29 -11.28
CA ARG A 143 -1.82 -7.32 -9.89
C ARG A 143 -2.23 -8.76 -9.58
N SER A 144 -1.29 -9.56 -9.08
CA SER A 144 -1.50 -10.99 -8.81
C SER A 144 -2.31 -11.23 -7.54
N ILE A 145 -2.54 -10.18 -6.74
CA ILE A 145 -3.37 -10.25 -5.55
C ILE A 145 -4.74 -9.67 -5.93
N PRO A 146 -5.79 -10.50 -6.06
CA PRO A 146 -7.14 -9.98 -6.15
C PRO A 146 -7.39 -9.11 -4.92
N LEU A 147 -7.81 -7.86 -5.14
CA LEU A 147 -8.18 -6.98 -4.03
C LEU A 147 -9.31 -7.69 -3.25
N PRO A 148 -9.27 -7.66 -1.90
CA PRO A 148 -10.36 -8.21 -1.11
C PRO A 148 -11.67 -7.56 -1.54
N THR A 149 -12.76 -8.32 -1.46
CA THR A 149 -14.10 -7.78 -1.74
C THR A 149 -14.30 -6.52 -0.90
N ILE A 150 -14.63 -5.42 -1.56
CA ILE A 150 -14.86 -4.14 -0.89
C ILE A 150 -16.00 -4.35 0.11
N PHE A 151 -15.71 -4.15 1.39
CA PHE A 151 -16.72 -4.17 2.43
C PHE A 151 -17.81 -3.15 2.07
N GLN A 152 -19.05 -3.63 1.96
CA GLN A 152 -20.21 -2.76 1.75
C GLN A 152 -20.80 -2.44 3.13
N PRO A 153 -20.60 -1.22 3.64
CA PRO A 153 -21.09 -0.88 4.96
C PRO A 153 -22.62 -0.88 4.99
N PRO A 154 -23.24 -1.31 6.10
CA PRO A 154 -24.68 -1.15 6.29
C PRO A 154 -25.09 0.32 6.27
N GLN A 155 -26.31 0.59 5.80
CA GLN A 155 -26.87 1.94 5.85
C GLN A 155 -27.31 2.29 7.28
N PRO A 156 -26.85 3.41 7.88
CA PRO A 156 -27.33 3.84 9.17
C PRO A 156 -28.84 4.07 9.14
N LYS A 157 -29.54 3.47 10.10
CA LYS A 157 -30.97 3.66 10.30
C LYS A 157 -31.19 4.54 11.53
N ASP A 158 -31.86 5.67 11.33
CA ASP A 158 -32.28 6.62 12.38
C ASP A 158 -31.21 6.96 13.44
N PRO A 159 -30.00 7.37 13.04
CA PRO A 159 -28.91 7.64 13.98
C PRO A 159 -29.28 8.71 15.01
N ILE A 160 -28.81 8.55 16.25
CA ILE A 160 -28.86 9.61 17.26
C ILE A 160 -27.67 10.53 17.05
N ALA A 161 -27.93 11.81 16.78
CA ALA A 161 -26.89 12.82 16.65
C ALA A 161 -26.25 13.13 18.02
N LEU A 162 -24.93 13.05 18.07
CA LEU A 162 -24.13 13.44 19.22
C LEU A 162 -23.73 14.91 19.11
N PRO A 163 -23.75 15.66 20.22
CA PRO A 163 -23.18 16.99 20.28
C PRO A 163 -21.70 17.04 19.89
N ASP A 164 -21.26 18.15 19.30
CA ASP A 164 -19.85 18.36 18.94
C ASP A 164 -18.91 18.32 20.16
N ALA A 165 -19.45 18.56 21.36
CA ALA A 165 -18.71 18.48 22.62
C ALA A 165 -18.24 17.06 22.96
N CYS A 166 -18.88 16.00 22.46
CA CYS A 166 -18.69 14.59 22.85
C CYS A 166 -17.30 13.97 22.60
N GLY A 167 -16.30 14.74 22.23
CA GLY A 167 -14.93 14.33 22.54
C GLY A 167 -13.94 15.47 22.39
N ARG A 168 -14.42 16.65 22.78
CA ARG A 168 -13.57 17.69 23.35
C ARG A 168 -13.45 17.50 24.87
N THR A 169 -14.23 16.59 25.45
CA THR A 169 -14.28 16.28 26.87
C THR A 169 -14.06 14.77 27.08
N ASP A 170 -13.63 14.41 28.29
CA ASP A 170 -13.51 13.01 28.72
C ASP A 170 -14.85 12.43 29.20
N GLU A 171 -15.93 13.20 29.13
CA GLU A 171 -17.25 12.72 29.50
C GLU A 171 -17.73 11.65 28.51
N PRO A 172 -18.15 10.46 28.97
CA PRO A 172 -18.62 9.42 28.07
C PRO A 172 -20.02 9.72 27.54
N VAL A 173 -20.27 9.28 26.31
CA VAL A 173 -21.64 9.06 25.82
C VAL A 173 -22.17 7.82 26.52
N VAL A 174 -23.26 7.96 27.27
CA VAL A 174 -23.87 6.86 28.01
C VAL A 174 -25.00 6.27 27.19
N VAL A 175 -24.92 4.96 26.93
CA VAL A 175 -25.94 4.17 26.26
C VAL A 175 -26.52 3.17 27.25
N ARG A 176 -27.82 3.25 27.52
CA ARG A 176 -28.54 2.29 28.37
C ARG A 176 -29.41 1.39 27.52
N LEU A 177 -29.11 0.10 27.53
CA LEU A 177 -29.88 -0.92 26.80
C LEU A 177 -30.96 -1.51 27.72
N ALA A 178 -32.18 -1.64 27.20
CA ALA A 178 -33.28 -2.28 27.91
C ALA A 178 -33.14 -3.81 27.99
N GLN A 179 -32.22 -4.40 27.21
CA GLN A 179 -31.93 -5.83 27.21
C GLN A 179 -30.41 -6.05 27.15
N ALA A 180 -29.93 -7.15 27.73
CA ALA A 180 -28.53 -7.52 27.64
C ALA A 180 -28.16 -7.85 26.17
N PRO A 181 -27.01 -7.39 25.67
CA PRO A 181 -26.58 -7.74 24.32
C PRO A 181 -26.21 -9.24 24.23
N PRO A 182 -26.31 -9.86 23.05
CA PRO A 182 -26.03 -11.29 22.86
C PRO A 182 -24.55 -11.68 23.01
N GLY A 183 -23.67 -10.70 23.25
CA GLY A 183 -22.24 -10.91 23.43
C GLY A 183 -21.48 -9.60 23.61
N ALA A 184 -20.17 -9.66 23.41
CA ALA A 184 -19.30 -8.47 23.45
C ALA A 184 -19.76 -7.42 22.43
N LEU A 185 -19.64 -6.16 22.82
CA LEU A 185 -19.95 -5.02 21.97
C LEU A 185 -18.69 -4.47 21.32
N LEU A 186 -18.84 -3.95 20.11
CA LEU A 186 -17.82 -3.18 19.42
C LEU A 186 -18.46 -1.96 18.75
N ALA A 187 -17.61 -0.99 18.40
CA ALA A 187 -18.01 0.16 17.62
C ALA A 187 -17.37 0.10 16.22
N ARG A 188 -18.21 0.01 15.16
CA ARG A 188 -17.74 0.22 13.78
C ARG A 188 -17.92 1.67 13.39
N ARG A 189 -17.11 2.11 12.42
CA ARG A 189 -17.13 3.48 11.90
C ARG A 189 -17.50 3.45 10.44
N LEU A 190 -18.31 4.41 10.03
CA LEU A 190 -18.75 4.58 8.66
C LEU A 190 -18.80 6.07 8.32
N ALA A 191 -18.35 6.45 7.14
CA ALA A 191 -18.56 7.79 6.61
C ALA A 191 -19.20 7.71 5.21
N LYS A 192 -20.15 8.60 4.93
CA LYS A 192 -20.90 8.58 3.66
C LYS A 192 -20.54 9.70 2.70
N GLY A 193 -19.59 10.58 3.07
CA GLY A 193 -19.26 11.79 2.29
C GLY A 193 -20.29 12.90 2.45
N ASP A 194 -21.04 12.88 3.55
CA ASP A 194 -22.02 13.89 3.96
C ASP A 194 -21.49 14.76 5.11
N GLY A 195 -20.16 14.76 5.32
CA GLY A 195 -19.52 15.46 6.43
C GLY A 195 -19.77 14.87 7.82
N ARG A 196 -20.38 13.66 7.92
CA ARG A 196 -20.65 12.98 9.19
C ARG A 196 -19.87 11.68 9.33
N LEU A 197 -19.49 11.37 10.56
CA LEU A 197 -19.03 10.05 10.97
C LEU A 197 -20.16 9.34 11.71
N TYR A 198 -20.48 8.14 11.27
CA TYR A 198 -21.47 7.26 11.87
C TYR A 198 -20.77 6.19 12.70
N LEU A 199 -21.20 6.02 13.94
CA LEU A 199 -20.71 4.99 14.84
C LEU A 199 -21.80 3.95 15.02
N GLU A 200 -21.49 2.70 14.68
CA GLU A 200 -22.37 1.57 14.89
C GLU A 200 -21.96 0.82 16.15
N VAL A 201 -22.81 0.81 17.16
CA VAL A 201 -22.66 -0.10 18.30
C VAL A 201 -23.37 -1.40 17.96
N CYS A 202 -22.61 -2.49 17.85
CA CYS A 202 -23.12 -3.81 17.46
C CYS A 202 -22.41 -4.94 18.22
N SER A 203 -22.98 -6.15 18.17
CA SER A 203 -22.33 -7.37 18.66
C SER A 203 -22.04 -8.34 17.51
N PRO A 204 -20.83 -8.91 17.43
CA PRO A 204 -20.55 -10.02 16.51
C PRO A 204 -21.37 -11.28 16.80
N ALA A 205 -21.85 -11.45 18.03
CA ALA A 205 -22.58 -12.64 18.47
C ALA A 205 -24.05 -12.65 18.03
N GLY A 206 -24.58 -11.52 17.57
CA GLY A 206 -25.99 -11.42 17.16
C GLY A 206 -26.51 -9.99 17.16
N ARG A 207 -27.81 -9.87 16.85
CA ARG A 207 -28.51 -8.57 16.79
C ARG A 207 -28.75 -8.02 18.19
N LEU A 208 -28.65 -6.70 18.34
CA LEU A 208 -29.20 -5.97 19.48
C LEU A 208 -30.71 -5.81 19.29
N VAL A 209 -31.48 -6.09 20.33
CA VAL A 209 -32.94 -6.06 20.32
C VAL A 209 -33.45 -5.21 21.48
N GLY A 210 -34.60 -4.57 21.29
CA GLY A 210 -35.27 -3.76 22.30
C GLY A 210 -34.85 -2.29 22.22
N ARG A 211 -34.86 -1.60 23.36
CA ARG A 211 -34.71 -0.15 23.40
C ARG A 211 -33.33 0.28 23.87
N ALA A 212 -32.79 1.35 23.29
CA ALA A 212 -31.61 2.04 23.76
C ALA A 212 -31.91 3.51 24.08
N GLU A 213 -31.42 3.97 25.23
CA GLU A 213 -31.43 5.37 25.64
C GLU A 213 -30.01 5.92 25.57
N VAL A 214 -29.85 7.10 24.97
CA VAL A 214 -28.54 7.73 24.81
C VAL A 214 -28.53 9.07 25.52
N ALA A 215 -27.49 9.32 26.31
CA ALA A 215 -27.30 10.54 27.08
C ALA A 215 -25.84 11.00 27.03
N PHE A 216 -25.62 12.30 27.25
CA PHE A 216 -24.30 12.90 27.36
C PHE A 216 -24.34 14.07 28.35
N GLY A 217 -23.34 14.19 29.23
CA GLY A 217 -23.32 15.22 30.28
C GLY A 217 -24.59 15.22 31.15
N GLY A 218 -25.15 14.03 31.42
CA GLY A 218 -26.40 13.85 32.16
C GLY A 218 -27.69 14.24 31.40
N LYS A 219 -27.59 14.75 30.16
CA LYS A 219 -28.75 15.15 29.36
C LYS A 219 -29.17 14.04 28.40
N PRO A 220 -30.47 13.70 28.30
CA PRO A 220 -30.95 12.75 27.32
C PRO A 220 -30.81 13.34 25.91
N LEU A 221 -30.23 12.55 25.00
CA LEU A 221 -30.08 12.90 23.57
C LEU A 221 -31.16 12.23 22.72
N GLY A 222 -31.61 11.04 23.10
CA GLY A 222 -32.66 10.33 22.38
C GLY A 222 -32.86 8.90 22.85
N THR A 223 -33.89 8.27 22.28
CA THR A 223 -34.24 6.87 22.49
C THR A 223 -34.50 6.21 21.15
N ARG A 224 -34.09 4.96 20.98
CA ARG A 224 -34.31 4.18 19.76
C ARG A 224 -34.74 2.76 20.07
N GLU A 225 -35.71 2.28 19.30
CA GLU A 225 -35.96 0.85 19.17
C GLU A 225 -34.93 0.25 18.22
N MET A 226 -34.45 -0.94 18.56
CA MET A 226 -33.37 -1.64 17.86
C MET A 226 -33.84 -3.03 17.44
N ASP A 227 -33.57 -3.35 16.18
CA ASP A 227 -33.52 -4.71 15.64
C ASP A 227 -32.28 -4.77 14.74
N GLY A 228 -31.12 -4.97 15.38
CA GLY A 228 -29.82 -4.94 14.71
C GLY A 228 -28.76 -4.18 15.50
N SER A 229 -28.46 -2.95 15.08
CA SER A 229 -27.38 -2.13 15.65
C SER A 229 -27.90 -0.76 16.07
N LEU A 230 -27.25 -0.17 17.07
CA LEU A 230 -27.47 1.23 17.43
C LEU A 230 -26.54 2.12 16.60
N TRP A 231 -27.12 3.14 15.96
CA TRP A 231 -26.35 4.13 15.21
C TRP A 231 -26.29 5.47 15.93
N LEU A 232 -25.08 6.00 16.04
CA LEU A 232 -24.79 7.36 16.49
C LEU A 232 -24.16 8.14 15.33
N SER A 233 -24.35 9.46 15.28
CA SER A 233 -23.68 10.30 14.29
C SER A 233 -22.99 11.48 14.96
N LEU A 234 -21.81 11.87 14.47
CA LEU A 234 -21.04 12.99 14.99
C LEU A 234 -20.30 13.71 13.87
N GLN A 235 -19.85 14.95 14.15
CA GLN A 235 -18.92 15.64 13.26
C GLN A 235 -17.51 15.09 13.47
N PRO A 236 -16.85 14.57 12.42
CA PRO A 236 -15.52 13.96 12.55
C PRO A 236 -14.48 14.98 12.99
N ARG A 237 -13.52 14.52 13.80
CA ARG A 237 -12.33 15.29 14.20
C ARG A 237 -11.18 14.37 14.63
N ILE A 238 -10.01 14.96 14.83
CA ILE A 238 -8.87 14.28 15.47
C ILE A 238 -9.22 14.03 16.94
N GLY A 239 -9.03 12.80 17.41
CA GLY A 239 -9.34 12.36 18.78
C GLY A 239 -10.23 11.11 18.82
N ALA A 240 -10.85 10.86 19.98
CA ALA A 240 -11.75 9.74 20.22
C ALA A 240 -12.99 10.18 21.01
N VAL A 241 -14.04 9.36 20.97
CA VAL A 241 -15.18 9.42 21.88
C VAL A 241 -15.20 8.17 22.74
N GLN A 242 -15.53 8.33 24.02
CA GLN A 242 -15.80 7.22 24.90
C GLN A 242 -17.31 6.94 24.92
N ILE A 243 -17.71 5.71 24.65
CA ILE A 243 -19.10 5.26 24.75
C ILE A 243 -19.18 4.24 25.89
N GLN A 244 -19.89 4.59 26.94
CA GLN A 244 -20.19 3.67 28.04
C GLN A 244 -21.55 3.04 27.79
N VAL A 245 -21.57 1.73 27.61
CA VAL A 245 -22.80 0.95 27.44
C VAL A 245 -23.12 0.23 28.74
N THR A 246 -24.34 0.39 29.23
CA THR A 246 -24.87 -0.30 30.42
C THR A 246 -26.25 -0.92 30.12
N ALA A 247 -26.68 -1.89 30.92
CA ALA A 247 -28.05 -2.40 30.91
C ALA A 247 -28.89 -1.53 31.85
N GLN A 248 -30.19 -1.43 31.60
CA GLN A 248 -31.11 -0.78 32.53
C GLN A 248 -31.21 -1.58 33.84
N PRO A 249 -31.49 -0.92 34.98
CA PRO A 249 -31.75 -1.61 36.24
C PRO A 249 -32.92 -2.59 36.09
N GLY A 250 -32.77 -3.83 36.56
CA GLY A 250 -33.82 -4.87 36.54
C GLY A 250 -33.78 -5.83 35.35
N VAL A 251 -32.77 -5.74 34.47
CA VAL A 251 -32.52 -6.74 33.43
C VAL A 251 -31.75 -7.92 34.05
N GLU A 252 -32.47 -8.97 34.46
CA GLU A 252 -31.92 -10.20 35.02
C GLU A 252 -31.67 -11.24 33.90
N ASP A 253 -30.53 -11.16 33.21
CA ASP A 253 -30.04 -12.27 32.38
C ASP A 253 -28.50 -12.22 32.27
N ALA A 254 -27.82 -13.08 33.05
CA ALA A 254 -26.38 -13.40 33.00
C ALA A 254 -25.38 -12.21 33.16
N PRO A 255 -24.07 -12.44 33.42
CA PRO A 255 -23.16 -11.42 33.94
C PRO A 255 -22.60 -10.54 32.83
N TRP A 256 -23.48 -9.89 32.06
CA TRP A 256 -23.01 -8.87 31.15
C TRP A 256 -22.53 -7.65 31.96
N ARG A 257 -21.24 -7.36 31.84
CA ARG A 257 -20.61 -6.20 32.46
C ARG A 257 -20.70 -5.03 31.50
N ALA A 258 -20.88 -3.84 32.06
CA ALA A 258 -20.84 -2.59 31.30
C ALA A 258 -19.61 -2.56 30.37
N ALA A 259 -19.82 -2.11 29.13
CA ALA A 259 -18.76 -1.99 28.14
C ALA A 259 -18.33 -0.53 28.03
N VAL A 260 -17.02 -0.30 27.89
CA VAL A 260 -16.47 1.02 27.55
C VAL A 260 -15.79 0.90 26.20
N LEU A 261 -16.29 1.62 25.21
CA LEU A 261 -15.79 1.63 23.84
C LEU A 261 -15.06 2.95 23.60
N HIS A 262 -13.76 2.89 23.32
CA HIS A 262 -12.98 4.04 22.88
C HIS A 262 -12.94 4.05 21.36
N VAL A 263 -13.65 5.00 20.76
CA VAL A 263 -13.90 5.02 19.31
C VAL A 263 -13.20 6.22 18.69
N PRO A 264 -12.21 6.03 17.80
CA PRO A 264 -11.59 7.15 17.12
C PRO A 264 -12.61 7.90 16.27
N THR A 265 -12.49 9.22 16.30
CA THR A 265 -13.41 10.17 15.67
C THR A 265 -12.99 10.51 14.23
N THR A 266 -12.02 9.74 13.70
CA THR A 266 -11.54 9.79 12.32
C THR A 266 -11.63 8.39 11.70
N LEU A 267 -11.97 8.32 10.41
CA LEU A 267 -11.98 7.13 9.58
C LEU A 267 -11.09 7.34 8.36
N ILE A 268 -10.15 6.42 8.13
CA ILE A 268 -9.36 6.33 6.89
C ILE A 268 -9.80 5.05 6.18
N GLU A 269 -10.17 5.17 4.92
CA GLU A 269 -10.66 4.04 4.13
C GLU A 269 -10.19 4.15 2.68
N THR A 270 -10.08 3.02 1.98
CA THR A 270 -9.86 2.97 0.54
C THR A 270 -11.14 2.54 -0.16
N ARG A 271 -11.49 3.22 -1.24
CA ARG A 271 -12.60 2.83 -2.13
C ARG A 271 -12.02 2.64 -3.53
N GLY A 272 -11.72 1.40 -3.88
CA GLY A 272 -10.92 1.09 -5.06
C GLY A 272 -9.53 1.72 -4.96
N PRO A 273 -9.05 2.48 -5.98
CA PRO A 273 -7.72 3.08 -5.98
C PRO A 273 -7.63 4.41 -5.21
N LYS A 274 -8.72 4.88 -4.61
CA LYS A 274 -8.80 6.20 -3.96
C LYS A 274 -8.79 6.08 -2.44
N LEU A 275 -8.07 6.98 -1.79
CA LEU A 275 -8.03 7.12 -0.34
C LEU A 275 -9.08 8.15 0.10
N TYR A 276 -9.73 7.90 1.23
CA TYR A 276 -10.72 8.77 1.82
C TYR A 276 -10.43 9.00 3.29
N VAL A 277 -10.71 10.21 3.76
CA VAL A 277 -10.70 10.57 5.19
C VAL A 277 -12.09 11.08 5.53
N ASN A 278 -12.76 10.40 6.47
CA ASN A 278 -14.12 10.70 6.89
C ASN A 278 -15.11 10.79 5.71
N GLY A 279 -14.94 9.90 4.72
CA GLY A 279 -15.81 9.82 3.53
C GLY A 279 -15.51 10.83 2.43
N GLU A 280 -14.57 11.74 2.65
CA GLU A 280 -14.11 12.73 1.66
C GLU A 280 -12.85 12.22 0.93
N PRO A 281 -12.74 12.41 -0.40
CA PRO A 281 -11.53 12.07 -1.15
C PRO A 281 -10.29 12.76 -0.55
N PHE A 282 -9.25 11.97 -0.27
CA PHE A 282 -8.02 12.46 0.32
C PHE A 282 -6.85 12.27 -0.63
N LEU A 283 -6.21 13.38 -1.00
CA LEU A 283 -4.98 13.38 -1.77
C LEU A 283 -3.79 13.45 -0.81
N VAL A 284 -2.94 12.42 -0.83
CA VAL A 284 -1.69 12.39 -0.08
C VAL A 284 -0.73 13.43 -0.67
N LYS A 285 -0.32 14.39 0.15
CA LYS A 285 0.71 15.39 -0.15
C LYS A 285 1.70 15.39 1.01
N GLY A 286 2.89 14.86 0.79
CA GLY A 286 3.74 14.54 1.91
C GLY A 286 5.19 14.30 1.54
N THR A 287 5.99 14.11 2.59
CA THR A 287 7.41 13.77 2.49
C THR A 287 7.68 12.47 3.24
N LEU A 288 8.85 11.87 3.03
CA LEU A 288 9.24 10.59 3.65
C LEU A 288 10.38 10.73 4.69
N PRO A 289 10.37 11.69 5.63
CA PRO A 289 11.44 11.88 6.59
C PRO A 289 11.41 10.76 7.64
N ARG A 290 12.47 9.98 7.78
CA ARG A 290 12.50 8.90 8.79
C ARG A 290 12.44 9.45 10.22
N ASP A 291 13.13 10.56 10.46
CA ASP A 291 13.14 11.32 11.71
C ASP A 291 12.60 12.72 11.45
N LEU A 292 11.76 13.21 12.36
CA LEU A 292 11.16 14.53 12.28
C LEU A 292 11.42 15.26 13.60
N ASN A 293 11.92 16.48 13.53
CA ASN A 293 11.95 17.40 14.67
C ASN A 293 10.85 18.47 14.52
N ASP A 294 10.69 19.31 15.53
CA ASP A 294 9.61 20.31 15.57
C ASP A 294 9.70 21.36 14.45
N ALA A 295 10.92 21.80 14.13
CA ALA A 295 11.15 22.81 13.10
C ALA A 295 10.81 22.26 11.71
N ASP A 296 11.22 21.02 11.43
CA ASP A 296 10.91 20.32 10.19
C ASP A 296 9.40 20.07 10.07
N ALA A 297 8.74 19.62 11.15
CA ALA A 297 7.30 19.42 11.19
C ALA A 297 6.52 20.71 10.89
N ALA A 298 6.91 21.82 11.52
CA ALA A 298 6.33 23.13 11.28
C ALA A 298 6.56 23.61 9.84
N TYR A 299 7.76 23.41 9.32
CA TYR A 299 8.10 23.77 7.94
C TYR A 299 7.26 22.99 6.94
N LEU A 300 7.20 21.66 7.08
CA LEU A 300 6.37 20.79 6.23
C LEU A 300 4.88 21.19 6.29
N LYS A 301 4.39 21.52 7.48
CA LYS A 301 3.00 21.99 7.62
C LYS A 301 2.77 23.31 6.88
N SER A 302 3.73 24.23 6.92
CA SER A 302 3.65 25.51 6.20
C SER A 302 3.65 25.33 4.67
N LEU A 303 4.31 24.28 4.17
CA LEU A 303 4.24 23.84 2.77
C LEU A 303 2.94 23.10 2.41
N CYS A 304 1.96 23.07 3.31
CA CYS A 304 0.69 22.37 3.15
C CYS A 304 0.83 20.85 3.00
N ALA A 305 1.92 20.24 3.50
CA ALA A 305 1.98 18.79 3.64
C ALA A 305 0.85 18.32 4.59
N ASN A 306 0.20 17.22 4.24
CA ASN A 306 -0.90 16.63 5.00
C ASN A 306 -0.60 15.19 5.45
N THR A 307 0.47 14.59 4.94
CA THR A 307 0.88 13.22 5.23
C THR A 307 2.39 13.18 5.44
N VAL A 308 2.87 12.43 6.43
CA VAL A 308 4.30 12.18 6.62
C VAL A 308 4.52 10.69 6.90
N ARG A 309 5.56 10.10 6.31
CA ARG A 309 6.04 8.79 6.74
C ARG A 309 7.02 9.02 7.88
N ILE A 310 6.85 8.34 9.01
CA ILE A 310 7.55 8.67 10.25
C ILE A 310 7.88 7.42 11.08
N GLY A 311 8.97 7.46 11.83
CA GLY A 311 9.29 6.46 12.85
C GLY A 311 8.40 6.56 14.10
N THR A 312 8.39 5.52 14.93
CA THR A 312 7.60 5.48 16.18
C THR A 312 8.06 6.51 17.23
N ASN A 313 9.27 7.05 17.10
CA ASN A 313 9.84 7.99 18.06
C ASN A 313 9.33 9.44 17.88
N SER A 314 8.57 9.71 16.83
CA SER A 314 8.17 11.06 16.43
C SER A 314 6.65 11.18 16.23
N LEU A 315 5.87 10.27 16.84
CA LEU A 315 4.40 10.21 16.70
C LEU A 315 3.71 11.48 17.23
N ASP A 316 4.27 12.14 18.24
CA ASP A 316 3.69 13.34 18.85
C ASP A 316 3.47 14.48 17.85
N TYR A 317 4.28 14.54 16.78
CA TYR A 317 4.14 15.55 15.73
C TYR A 317 2.93 15.33 14.83
N LEU A 318 2.42 14.09 14.72
CA LEU A 318 1.24 13.78 13.93
C LEU A 318 0.02 14.51 14.47
N ASP A 319 -0.20 14.41 15.78
CA ASP A 319 -1.33 15.07 16.45
C ASP A 319 -1.09 16.58 16.56
N LYS A 320 0.13 16.99 16.92
CA LYS A 320 0.48 18.41 17.08
C LYS A 320 0.25 19.23 15.81
N TYR A 321 0.64 18.70 14.64
CA TYR A 321 0.54 19.41 13.36
C TYR A 321 -0.61 18.90 12.47
N GLY A 322 -1.35 17.88 12.90
CA GLY A 322 -2.46 17.30 12.13
C GLY A 322 -1.99 16.68 10.82
N PHE A 323 -1.02 15.78 10.87
CA PHE A 323 -0.59 14.97 9.74
C PHE A 323 -1.27 13.59 9.77
N MET A 324 -1.55 13.04 8.59
CA MET A 324 -1.71 11.60 8.44
C MET A 324 -0.34 10.93 8.54
N GLY A 325 -0.13 10.07 9.53
CA GLY A 325 1.11 9.33 9.70
C GLY A 325 1.11 8.00 8.95
N ILE A 326 2.08 7.79 8.07
CA ILE A 326 2.47 6.45 7.61
C ILE A 326 3.54 5.95 8.58
N VAL A 327 3.09 5.31 9.65
CA VAL A 327 3.96 4.90 10.77
C VAL A 327 4.74 3.65 10.40
N MET A 328 6.07 3.75 10.47
CA MET A 328 6.96 2.61 10.31
C MET A 328 7.08 1.88 11.65
N THR A 329 6.28 0.84 11.86
CA THR A 329 6.37 0.00 13.06
C THR A 329 7.42 -1.10 12.84
N GLY A 330 8.62 -0.92 13.39
CA GLY A 330 9.66 -1.95 13.46
C GLY A 330 11.07 -1.38 13.63
N ARG A 331 11.93 -2.06 14.40
CA ARG A 331 13.35 -2.10 14.04
C ARG A 331 13.40 -2.90 12.74
N TRP A 332 13.87 -2.30 11.66
CA TRP A 332 14.28 -3.07 10.49
C TRP A 332 15.23 -4.17 10.99
N PRO A 333 14.83 -5.45 10.92
CA PRO A 333 14.78 -6.15 9.65
C PRO A 333 13.52 -7.03 9.45
N GLY A 334 13.10 -7.16 8.19
CA GLY A 334 12.36 -8.32 7.68
C GLY A 334 10.87 -8.42 8.03
N GLN A 335 10.03 -8.25 7.01
CA GLN A 335 8.88 -9.09 6.65
C GLN A 335 7.95 -8.31 5.71
N PHE A 336 8.20 -8.45 4.41
CA PHE A 336 7.18 -8.51 3.38
C PHE A 336 7.60 -9.64 2.44
#